data_AF-A0A9X1MPX1-F1
#
_entry.id   AF-A0A9X1MPX1-F1
#
_cell.length_a   1.000
_cell.length_b   1.000
_cell.length_c   1.000
_cell.angle_alpha   90.00
_cell.angle_beta   90.00
_cell.angle_gamma   90.00
#
_symmetry.space_group_name_H-M   'P 1'
#
loop_
_entity.id
_entity.type
_entity.pdbx_description
1 polymer ?
#
loop_
_entity_poly.entity_id
_entity_poly.type
_entity_poly.pdbx_seq_one_letter_code
_entity_poly.pdbx_strand_id
1 'polypeptide(L)'
;MRALISNTVSTRKRLRSGVQTLELVIAFPLLLITSLAIVQFAALSAFEATVEAAVAEAAREAAKTIDPMDAPQAALVTFNQAMQLHGLSTNTPKIALAVDQVGKHTVYGDPMFAPSPGSVMVGEVRVTAAISLQSAPTLNLLKTFGLDFDQRTIETTHVSGA
;
A
#
# COMPACT_ATOMS: atom_id res chain seq x y z
N MET A 1 32.81 -31.16 -67.74
CA MET A 1 33.19 -30.73 -66.38
C MET A 1 32.15 -29.73 -65.87
N ARG A 2 31.28 -30.13 -64.93
CA ARG A 2 30.27 -29.26 -64.31
C ARG A 2 30.65 -29.09 -62.84
N ALA A 3 30.95 -27.86 -62.44
CA ALA A 3 31.29 -27.52 -61.06
C ALA A 3 30.00 -27.51 -60.20
N LEU A 4 30.00 -28.29 -59.12
CA LEU A 4 28.99 -28.25 -58.08
C LEU A 4 29.28 -27.07 -57.16
N ILE A 5 28.46 -26.03 -57.21
CA ILE A 5 28.54 -24.88 -56.31
C ILE A 5 27.85 -25.26 -54.99
N SER A 6 28.65 -25.33 -53.93
CA SER A 6 28.24 -25.64 -52.56
C SER A 6 27.34 -24.53 -51.99
N ASN A 7 26.05 -24.82 -51.82
CA ASN A 7 25.10 -24.00 -51.08
C ASN A 7 25.27 -24.19 -49.57
N THR A 8 26.22 -23.50 -48.94
CA THR A 8 26.47 -23.61 -47.48
C THR A 8 26.34 -22.30 -46.69
N VAL A 9 25.67 -21.27 -47.22
CA VAL A 9 25.63 -19.93 -46.59
C VAL A 9 24.34 -19.62 -45.79
N SER A 10 23.34 -20.51 -45.77
CA SER A 10 21.99 -20.19 -45.23
C SER A 10 21.76 -20.51 -43.74
N THR A 11 22.51 -21.43 -43.13
CA THR A 11 22.18 -21.96 -41.79
C THR A 11 22.60 -21.04 -40.62
N ARG A 12 23.70 -20.29 -40.73
CA ARG A 12 24.21 -19.44 -39.63
C ARG A 12 23.29 -18.26 -39.29
N LYS A 13 22.60 -17.68 -40.28
CA LYS A 13 21.66 -16.56 -40.04
C LYS A 13 20.36 -17.02 -39.36
N ARG A 14 19.85 -18.21 -39.70
CA ARG A 14 18.64 -18.79 -39.08
C ARG A 14 18.82 -19.16 -37.60
N LEU A 15 20.01 -19.59 -37.19
CA LEU A 15 20.30 -19.88 -35.78
C LEU A 15 20.28 -18.62 -34.89
N ARG A 16 20.78 -17.47 -35.38
CA ARG A 16 20.70 -16.20 -34.64
C ARG A 16 19.28 -15.68 -34.49
N SER A 17 18.44 -15.81 -35.52
CA SER A 17 17.04 -15.38 -35.42
C SER A 17 16.22 -16.23 -34.46
N GLY A 18 16.47 -17.55 -34.42
CA GLY A 18 15.77 -18.46 -33.49
C GLY A 18 16.08 -18.18 -32.02
N VAL A 19 17.34 -17.88 -31.70
CA VAL A 19 17.75 -17.48 -30.35
C VAL A 19 17.11 -16.15 -29.96
N GLN A 20 17.10 -15.15 -30.85
CA GLN A 20 16.47 -13.85 -30.59
C GLN A 20 14.95 -13.96 -30.36
N THR A 21 14.26 -14.82 -31.11
CA THR A 21 12.83 -15.06 -30.88
C THR A 21 12.57 -15.79 -29.56
N LEU A 22 13.41 -16.76 -29.19
CA LEU A 22 13.28 -17.49 -27.93
C LEU A 22 13.53 -16.56 -26.73
N GLU A 23 14.56 -15.71 -26.83
CA GLU A 23 14.87 -14.69 -25.85
C GLU A 23 13.70 -13.72 -25.68
N LEU A 24 13.11 -13.22 -26.77
CA LEU A 24 11.95 -12.33 -26.70
C LEU A 24 10.72 -13.01 -26.08
N VAL A 25 10.46 -14.28 -26.42
CA VAL A 25 9.32 -15.05 -25.89
C VAL A 25 9.43 -15.26 -24.38
N ILE A 26 10.65 -15.39 -23.85
CA ILE A 26 10.89 -15.55 -22.41
C ILE A 26 10.98 -14.19 -21.72
N ALA A 27 11.66 -13.21 -22.32
CA ALA A 27 11.87 -11.90 -21.74
C ALA A 27 10.58 -11.07 -21.68
N PHE A 28 9.70 -11.19 -22.68
CA PHE A 28 8.48 -10.37 -22.75
C PHE A 28 7.53 -10.60 -21.57
N PRO A 29 7.15 -11.84 -21.18
CA PRO A 29 6.33 -12.07 -19.99
C PRO A 29 7.00 -11.55 -18.71
N LEU A 30 8.31 -11.71 -18.57
CA LEU A 30 9.06 -11.22 -17.40
C LEU A 30 9.03 -9.68 -17.33
N LEU A 31 9.26 -9.00 -18.45
CA LEU A 31 9.19 -7.54 -18.53
C LEU A 31 7.77 -7.04 -18.28
N LEU A 32 6.75 -7.75 -18.77
CA LEU A 32 5.34 -7.42 -18.52
C LEU A 32 5.02 -7.49 -17.02
N ILE A 33 5.35 -8.60 -16.36
CA ILE A 33 5.10 -8.79 -14.91
C ILE A 33 5.87 -7.73 -14.11
N THR A 34 7.12 -7.45 -14.47
CA THR A 34 7.93 -6.44 -13.82
C THR A 34 7.32 -5.05 -13.95
N SER A 35 6.83 -4.69 -15.15
CA SER A 35 6.16 -3.41 -15.39
C SER A 35 4.88 -3.26 -14.56
N LEU A 36 4.03 -4.30 -14.52
CA LEU A 36 2.82 -4.33 -13.69
C LEU A 36 3.17 -4.19 -12.21
N ALA A 37 4.23 -4.87 -11.76
CA ALA A 37 4.71 -4.77 -10.39
C ALA A 37 5.14 -3.34 -10.05
N ILE A 38 5.92 -2.68 -10.92
CA ILE A 38 6.35 -1.29 -10.69
C ILE A 38 5.15 -0.37 -10.52
N VAL A 39 4.14 -0.46 -11.38
CA VAL A 39 2.94 0.39 -11.29
C VAL A 39 2.16 0.11 -10.00
N GLN A 40 1.97 -1.16 -9.65
CA GLN A 40 1.24 -1.55 -8.44
C GLN A 40 1.97 -1.10 -7.17
N PHE A 41 3.29 -1.31 -7.08
CA PHE A 41 4.08 -0.89 -5.93
C PHE A 41 4.18 0.64 -5.82
N ALA A 42 4.24 1.37 -6.94
CA ALA A 42 4.23 2.83 -6.91
C ALA A 42 2.91 3.38 -6.36
N ALA A 43 1.76 2.84 -6.79
CA ALA A 43 0.46 3.23 -6.28
C ALA A 43 0.30 2.88 -4.79
N LEU A 44 0.76 1.69 -4.37
CA LEU A 44 0.73 1.27 -2.98
C LEU A 44 1.60 2.16 -2.10
N SER A 45 2.83 2.45 -2.52
CA SER A 45 3.75 3.31 -1.77
C SER A 45 3.22 4.74 -1.62
N ALA A 46 2.58 5.29 -2.66
CA ALA A 46 1.93 6.59 -2.57
C ALA A 46 0.77 6.58 -1.57
N PHE A 47 -0.01 5.50 -1.52
CA PHE A 47 -1.10 5.34 -0.56
C PHE A 47 -0.60 5.15 0.87
N GLU A 48 0.46 4.36 1.09
CA GLU A 48 1.08 4.22 2.41
C GLU A 48 1.57 5.56 2.95
N ALA A 49 2.21 6.38 2.10
CA ALA A 49 2.65 7.72 2.47
C ALA A 49 1.49 8.66 2.84
N THR A 50 0.33 8.55 2.18
CA THR A 50 -0.84 9.37 2.53
C THR A 50 -1.49 8.93 3.84
N VAL A 51 -1.55 7.61 4.10
CA VAL A 51 -2.00 7.08 5.39
C VAL A 51 -1.08 7.51 6.52
N GLU A 52 0.24 7.43 6.32
CA GLU A 52 1.21 7.87 7.32
C GLU A 52 1.08 9.36 7.63
N ALA A 53 0.97 10.20 6.60
CA ALA A 53 0.74 11.64 6.78
C ALA A 53 -0.59 11.93 7.49
N ALA A 54 -1.66 11.20 7.15
CA ALA A 54 -2.97 11.35 7.78
C ALA A 54 -2.94 10.98 9.27
N VAL A 55 -2.25 9.88 9.62
CA VAL A 55 -2.10 9.43 11.01
C VAL A 55 -1.23 10.41 11.80
N ALA A 56 -0.15 10.92 11.20
CA ALA A 56 0.70 11.92 11.84
C ALA A 56 -0.06 13.22 12.14
N GLU A 57 -0.82 13.74 11.18
CA GLU A 57 -1.61 14.96 11.38
C GLU A 57 -2.77 14.72 12.35
N ALA A 58 -3.41 13.54 12.32
CA ALA A 58 -4.44 13.17 13.30
C ALA A 58 -3.87 13.11 14.73
N ALA A 59 -2.69 12.52 14.93
CA ALA A 59 -2.00 12.51 16.22
C ALA A 59 -1.65 13.93 16.67
N ARG A 60 -1.18 14.76 15.74
CA ARG A 60 -0.82 16.15 16.02
C ARG A 60 -2.03 16.99 16.41
N GLU A 61 -3.14 16.91 15.69
CA GLU A 61 -4.37 17.63 16.02
C GLU A 61 -4.99 17.14 17.33
N ALA A 62 -4.92 15.84 17.61
CA ALA A 62 -5.35 15.30 18.89
C ALA A 62 -4.52 15.86 20.06
N ALA A 63 -3.20 15.95 19.91
CA ALA A 63 -2.31 16.50 20.94
C ALA A 63 -2.53 18.00 21.22
N LYS A 64 -3.05 18.77 20.25
CA LYS A 64 -3.37 20.20 20.44
C LYS A 64 -4.62 20.44 21.29
N THR A 65 -5.46 19.43 21.49
CA THR A 65 -6.71 19.61 22.23
C THR A 65 -6.44 19.85 23.72
N ILE A 66 -7.10 20.86 24.28
CA ILE A 66 -6.95 21.22 25.71
C ILE A 66 -7.73 20.23 26.59
N ASP A 67 -8.88 19.75 26.11
CA ASP A 67 -9.66 18.71 26.78
C ASP A 67 -9.28 17.33 26.22
N PRO A 68 -8.71 16.42 27.05
CA PRO A 68 -8.39 15.05 26.63
C PRO A 68 -9.59 14.27 26.06
N MET A 69 -10.81 14.66 26.42
CA MET A 69 -12.02 14.00 25.93
C MET A 69 -12.33 14.31 24.47
N ASP A 70 -11.85 15.45 23.95
CA ASP A 70 -12.06 15.89 22.56
C ASP A 70 -10.99 15.38 21.59
N ALA A 71 -9.80 15.02 22.09
CA ALA A 71 -8.69 14.50 21.29
C ALA A 71 -9.06 13.34 20.33
N PRO A 72 -9.84 12.32 20.74
CA PRO A 72 -10.22 11.23 19.83
C PRO A 72 -11.10 11.72 18.68
N GLN A 73 -11.97 12.69 18.95
CA GLN A 73 -12.85 13.26 17.93
C GLN A 73 -12.05 14.16 16.96
N ALA A 74 -11.08 14.92 17.46
CA ALA A 74 -10.16 15.71 16.63
C ALA A 74 -9.34 14.80 15.71
N ALA A 75 -8.76 13.71 16.24
CA ALA A 75 -8.05 12.71 15.44
C ALA A 75 -8.92 12.13 14.33
N LEU A 76 -10.16 11.77 14.64
CA LEU A 76 -11.12 11.20 13.70
C LEU A 76 -11.42 12.16 12.54
N VAL A 77 -11.74 13.42 12.85
CA VAL A 77 -12.09 14.42 11.83
C VAL A 77 -10.92 14.67 10.89
N THR A 78 -9.72 14.87 11.45
CA THR A 78 -8.50 15.11 10.68
C THR A 78 -8.14 13.92 9.80
N PHE A 79 -8.19 12.70 10.35
CA PHE A 79 -7.93 11.48 9.60
C PHE A 79 -8.93 11.30 8.44
N ASN A 80 -10.23 11.45 8.71
CA ASN A 80 -11.25 11.31 7.67
C ASN A 80 -11.13 12.39 6.59
N GLN A 81 -10.77 13.62 6.96
CA GLN A 81 -10.54 14.69 5.98
C GLN A 81 -9.37 14.38 5.04
N ALA A 82 -8.26 13.84 5.56
CA ALA A 82 -7.13 13.42 4.74
C ALA A 82 -7.48 12.23 3.84
N MET A 83 -8.18 11.23 4.38
CA MET A 83 -8.58 10.02 3.64
C MET A 83 -9.69 10.25 2.61
N GLN A 84 -10.47 11.33 2.75
CA GLN A 84 -11.53 11.69 1.81
C GLN A 84 -11.00 11.94 0.39
N LEU A 85 -9.74 12.37 0.24
CA LEU A 85 -9.08 12.51 -1.07
C LEU A 85 -9.01 11.17 -1.83
N HIS A 86 -9.01 10.05 -1.11
CA HIS A 86 -9.03 8.69 -1.64
C HIS A 86 -10.43 8.06 -1.62
N GLY A 87 -11.46 8.80 -1.23
CA GLY A 87 -12.83 8.29 -1.09
C GLY A 87 -13.01 7.33 0.09
N LEU A 88 -12.10 7.35 1.06
CA LEU A 88 -12.11 6.47 2.23
C LEU A 88 -12.47 7.23 3.50
N SER A 89 -13.07 6.51 4.45
CA SER A 89 -13.35 7.00 5.79
C SER A 89 -13.37 5.84 6.78
N THR A 90 -13.44 6.13 8.07
CA THR A 90 -13.68 5.12 9.10
C THR A 90 -15.01 4.39 8.95
N ASN A 91 -15.96 4.89 8.15
CA ASN A 91 -17.21 4.18 7.87
C ASN A 91 -17.05 3.08 6.79
N THR A 92 -15.92 3.07 6.09
CA THR A 92 -15.60 2.03 5.11
C THR A 92 -15.22 0.74 5.84
N PRO A 93 -15.71 -0.43 5.41
CA PRO A 93 -15.35 -1.70 6.04
C PRO A 93 -13.84 -1.96 5.97
N LYS A 94 -13.30 -2.69 6.96
CA LYS A 94 -11.86 -3.02 7.08
C LYS A 94 -10.93 -1.81 7.18
N ILE A 95 -11.43 -0.72 7.75
CA ILE A 95 -10.65 0.45 8.14
C ILE A 95 -10.94 0.71 9.61
N ALA A 96 -9.89 0.84 10.41
CA ALA A 96 -10.01 1.17 11.82
C ALA A 96 -8.97 2.23 12.21
N LEU A 97 -9.37 3.14 13.09
CA LEU A 97 -8.51 4.15 13.70
C LEU A 97 -8.60 3.99 15.21
N ALA A 98 -7.49 3.63 15.85
CA ALA A 98 -7.35 3.59 17.29
C ALA A 98 -6.64 4.85 17.78
N VAL A 99 -7.17 5.44 18.85
CA VAL A 99 -6.59 6.59 19.56
C VAL A 99 -6.36 6.16 21.00
N ASP A 100 -5.09 6.07 21.37
CA ASP A 100 -4.63 5.71 22.70
C ASP A 100 -4.22 6.97 23.47
N GLN A 101 -4.73 7.05 24.69
CA GLN A 101 -4.37 8.02 25.70
C GLN A 101 -4.15 7.29 27.03
N VAL A 102 -3.59 7.98 28.02
CA VAL A 102 -3.41 7.40 29.35
C VAL A 102 -4.74 6.93 29.93
N GLY A 103 -4.89 5.62 30.07
CA GLY A 103 -6.09 4.98 30.63
C GLY A 103 -7.31 4.92 29.69
N LYS A 104 -7.19 5.33 28.42
CA LYS A 104 -8.30 5.33 27.46
C LYS A 104 -7.86 4.87 26.08
N HIS A 105 -8.58 3.89 25.53
CA HIS A 105 -8.43 3.40 24.16
C HIS A 105 -9.75 3.62 23.43
N THR A 106 -9.72 4.46 22.39
CA THR A 106 -10.91 4.78 21.59
C THR A 106 -10.70 4.25 20.18
N VAL A 107 -11.65 3.47 19.66
CA VAL A 107 -11.57 2.90 18.32
C VAL A 107 -12.72 3.44 17.48
N TYR A 108 -12.40 3.83 16.25
CA TYR A 108 -13.35 4.21 15.22
C TYR A 108 -13.24 3.27 14.02
N GLY A 109 -14.38 3.00 13.38
CA GLY A 109 -14.47 2.13 12.21
C GLY A 109 -14.72 0.67 12.55
N ASP A 110 -14.08 -0.25 11.81
CA ASP A 110 -14.31 -1.68 11.94
C ASP A 110 -13.65 -2.25 13.21
N PRO A 111 -14.43 -2.68 14.22
CA PRO A 111 -13.88 -3.17 15.48
C PRO A 111 -13.12 -4.50 15.32
N MET A 112 -13.40 -5.29 14.28
CA MET A 112 -12.66 -6.52 14.00
C MET A 112 -11.26 -6.25 13.46
N PHE A 113 -11.00 -5.03 13.03
CA PHE A 113 -9.75 -4.58 12.44
C PHE A 113 -9.02 -3.56 13.32
N ALA A 114 -9.50 -3.37 14.55
CA ALA A 114 -8.96 -2.44 15.51
C ALA A 114 -7.50 -2.81 15.88
N PRO A 115 -6.55 -1.87 15.75
CA PRO A 115 -5.20 -2.05 16.27
C PRO A 115 -5.22 -2.32 17.78
N SER A 116 -4.26 -3.12 18.25
CA SER A 116 -4.11 -3.37 19.69
C SER A 116 -3.70 -2.10 20.43
N PRO A 117 -4.19 -1.88 21.67
CA PRO A 117 -3.85 -0.69 22.44
C PRO A 117 -2.35 -0.58 22.70
N GLY A 118 -1.83 0.63 22.52
CA GLY A 118 -0.45 0.99 22.79
C GLY A 118 -0.19 1.57 24.17
N SER A 119 1.06 1.51 24.63
CA SER A 119 1.51 2.31 25.78
C SER A 119 1.70 3.77 25.35
N VAL A 120 1.22 4.70 26.18
CA VAL A 120 1.27 6.16 25.95
C VAL A 120 1.60 6.87 27.26
N MET A 121 2.43 7.91 27.24
CA MET A 121 2.76 8.69 28.44
C MET A 121 1.76 9.82 28.70
N VAL A 122 1.84 10.44 29.88
CA VAL A 122 1.01 11.60 30.24
C VAL A 122 1.33 12.76 29.30
N GLY A 123 0.31 13.31 28.66
CA GLY A 123 0.45 14.40 27.67
C GLY A 123 0.75 13.92 26.25
N GLU A 124 0.82 12.61 26.01
CA GLU A 124 0.95 12.03 24.67
C GLU A 124 -0.39 11.48 24.18
N VAL A 125 -0.57 11.52 22.86
CA VAL A 125 -1.63 10.83 22.14
C VAL A 125 -0.98 9.95 21.08
N ARG A 126 -1.31 8.66 21.09
CA ARG A 126 -0.93 7.73 20.04
C ARG A 126 -2.13 7.49 19.15
N VAL A 127 -1.94 7.62 17.85
CA VAL A 127 -2.94 7.30 16.84
C VAL A 127 -2.40 6.16 15.99
N THR A 128 -3.21 5.12 15.82
CA THR A 128 -2.87 3.95 15.00
C THR A 128 -3.99 3.74 13.99
N ALA A 129 -3.68 3.73 12.70
CA ALA A 129 -4.63 3.35 11.66
C ALA A 129 -4.30 1.97 11.12
N ALA A 130 -5.32 1.14 10.97
CA ALA A 130 -5.25 -0.13 10.24
C ALA A 130 -6.20 -0.07 9.05
N ILE A 131 -5.66 -0.30 7.84
CA ILE A 131 -6.41 -0.27 6.59
C ILE A 131 -6.13 -1.54 5.79
N SER A 132 -7.16 -2.28 5.40
CA SER A 132 -7.00 -3.39 4.45
C SER A 132 -6.77 -2.86 3.03
N LEU A 133 -5.82 -3.45 2.31
CA LEU A 133 -5.56 -3.11 0.91
C LEU A 133 -6.72 -3.44 -0.02
N GLN A 134 -7.65 -4.31 0.39
CA GLN A 134 -8.89 -4.53 -0.36
C GLN A 134 -9.78 -3.28 -0.41
N SER A 135 -9.71 -2.44 0.62
CA SER A 135 -10.44 -1.17 0.71
C SER A 135 -9.62 0.01 0.18
N ALA A 136 -8.33 -0.18 -0.11
CA ALA A 136 -7.46 0.87 -0.64
C ALA A 136 -7.76 1.13 -2.13
N PRO A 137 -7.52 2.35 -2.65
CA PRO A 137 -7.65 2.68 -4.07
C PRO A 137 -6.45 2.11 -4.88
N THR A 138 -6.08 0.86 -4.64
CA THR A 138 -4.95 0.18 -5.26
C THR A 138 -5.43 -0.96 -6.14
N LEU A 139 -4.78 -1.14 -7.29
CA LEU A 139 -5.07 -2.26 -8.18
C LEU A 139 -4.33 -3.52 -7.71
N ASN A 140 -4.98 -4.68 -7.81
CA ASN A 140 -4.36 -5.98 -7.56
C ASN A 140 -4.00 -6.68 -8.89
N LEU A 141 -3.12 -6.04 -9.66
CA LEU A 141 -2.74 -6.46 -11.02
C LEU A 141 -1.94 -7.76 -11.03
N LEU A 142 -1.21 -8.05 -9.96
CA LEU A 142 -0.37 -9.24 -9.84
C LEU A 142 -1.11 -10.49 -9.33
N LYS A 143 -2.42 -10.38 -9.02
CA LYS A 143 -3.23 -11.51 -8.51
C LYS A 143 -3.22 -12.72 -9.44
N THR A 144 -3.31 -12.48 -10.74
CA THR A 144 -3.28 -13.52 -11.79
C THR A 144 -1.92 -14.21 -11.90
N PHE A 145 -0.87 -13.62 -11.31
CA PHE A 145 0.48 -14.17 -11.24
C PHE A 145 0.81 -14.76 -9.85
N GLY A 146 -0.21 -14.95 -8.99
CA GLY A 146 -0.07 -15.58 -7.68
C GLY A 146 0.36 -14.65 -6.55
N LEU A 147 0.43 -13.34 -6.78
CA LEU A 147 0.71 -12.34 -5.76
C LEU A 147 -0.57 -11.58 -5.41
N ASP A 148 -1.22 -11.98 -4.31
CA ASP A 148 -2.47 -11.38 -3.85
C ASP A 148 -2.21 -10.36 -2.72
N PHE A 149 -2.65 -9.13 -2.95
CA PHE A 149 -2.53 -8.03 -1.99
C PHE A 149 -3.83 -7.78 -1.20
N ASP A 150 -4.96 -8.39 -1.56
CA ASP A 150 -6.26 -8.14 -0.90
C ASP A 150 -6.24 -8.56 0.58
N GLN A 151 -5.38 -9.51 0.94
CA GLN A 151 -5.21 -10.01 2.30
C GLN A 151 -4.21 -9.21 3.14
N ARG A 152 -3.57 -8.19 2.56
CA ARG A 152 -2.58 -7.36 3.24
C ARG A 152 -3.24 -6.16 3.90
N THR A 153 -2.56 -5.67 4.92
CA THR A 153 -3.05 -4.63 5.81
C THR A 153 -1.92 -3.64 6.05
N ILE A 154 -2.21 -2.35 5.89
CA ILE A 154 -1.31 -1.28 6.29
C ILE A 154 -1.67 -0.93 7.73
N GLU A 155 -0.69 -1.01 8.62
CA GLU A 155 -0.83 -0.55 10.00
C GLU A 155 0.24 0.51 10.26
N THR A 156 -0.21 1.73 10.55
CA THR A 156 0.68 2.86 10.79
C THR A 156 0.35 3.49 12.13
N THR A 157 1.38 3.71 12.95
CA THR A 157 1.27 4.33 14.27
C THR A 157 2.04 5.63 14.28
N HIS A 158 1.46 6.69 14.84
CA HIS A 158 2.18 7.91 15.18
C HIS A 158 1.87 8.34 16.63
N VAL A 159 2.87 8.86 17.32
CA VAL A 159 2.73 9.39 18.69
C VAL A 159 3.06 10.88 18.65
N SER A 160 2.21 11.70 19.27
CA SER A 160 2.45 13.14 19.41
C SER A 160 2.28 13.56 20.87
N GLY A 161 3.22 14.35 21.38
CA GLY A 161 3.09 15.06 22.64
C GLY A 161 2.48 16.45 22.45
N ALA A 162 1.80 16.94 23.48
CA ALA A 162 1.37 18.34 23.60
C ALA A 162 2.55 19.27 23.91
#